data_AF-A0A9E6VPK8-F1
#
_entry.id   AF-A0A9E6VPK8-F1
#
_cell.length_a   1.000
_cell.length_b   1.000
_cell.length_c   1.000
_cell.angle_alpha   90.00
_cell.angle_beta   90.00
_cell.angle_gamma   90.00
#
_symmetry.space_group_name_H-M   'P 1'
#
loop_
_entity.id
_entity.type
_entity.pdbx_description
1 polymer ?
#
loop_
_entity_poly.entity_id
_entity_poly.type
_entity_poly.pdbx_seq_one_letter_code
_entity_poly.pdbx_strand_id
1 'polypeptide(L)'
;MRILYFIAVFALCCWSCGTDAKKNAADTADSARDDHDHHQHTDISPETADSIISAAGRSSDTVNMVALPPVYEGDIVFQVSDAPHCQVFGKATGWKYNHMGVIFIRPKNGEYVVIEAYDTTRLISLREWVNRGNGQHVMIMRLKNANKIINEKKLDRLKKAARQYAKKPYDRYFGWGDDALYASELVWKIYHEGIALRLGELRKLKTLNLTSGEVSKQLKEKYGNKTPLEEDVITPKDIADSPILEKVFER
;
A
#
# COMPACT_ATOMS: atom_id res chain seq x y z
N MET A 1 9.93 -40.93 -32.55
CA MET A 1 10.89 -40.88 -31.44
C MET A 1 12.17 -40.20 -31.93
N ARG A 2 12.41 -38.95 -31.53
CA ARG A 2 13.69 -38.24 -31.74
C ARG A 2 13.97 -37.45 -30.47
N ILE A 3 14.97 -37.91 -29.72
CA ILE A 3 15.52 -37.28 -28.53
C ILE A 3 16.79 -36.55 -28.99
N LEU A 4 16.90 -35.26 -28.71
CA LEU A 4 18.13 -34.49 -28.88
C LEU A 4 18.64 -34.00 -27.52
N TYR A 5 19.92 -34.30 -27.33
CA TYR A 5 20.91 -33.90 -26.34
C TYR A 5 20.85 -32.44 -25.85
N PHE A 6 21.31 -32.18 -24.62
CA PHE A 6 22.61 -31.55 -24.38
C PHE A 6 23.12 -31.69 -22.94
N ILE A 7 24.43 -31.92 -22.86
CA ILE A 7 25.26 -32.25 -21.70
C ILE A 7 25.84 -30.96 -21.08
N ALA A 8 26.03 -31.00 -19.76
CA ALA A 8 26.68 -30.00 -18.92
C ALA A 8 28.22 -29.96 -19.08
N VAL A 9 28.87 -28.80 -18.89
CA VAL A 9 30.26 -28.71 -18.38
C VAL A 9 30.50 -27.40 -17.59
N PHE A 10 31.17 -27.57 -16.45
CA PHE A 10 31.76 -26.65 -15.47
C PHE A 10 33.11 -26.02 -15.91
N ALA A 11 33.47 -24.84 -15.37
CA ALA A 11 34.83 -24.40 -14.89
C ALA A 11 34.85 -22.84 -14.82
N LEU A 12 35.12 -22.10 -13.72
CA LEU A 12 36.27 -22.00 -12.80
C LEU A 12 37.62 -21.69 -13.47
N CYS A 13 38.12 -20.44 -13.36
CA CYS A 13 39.41 -20.11 -12.72
C CYS A 13 39.79 -18.61 -12.75
N CYS A 14 40.62 -18.26 -11.77
CA CYS A 14 41.16 -16.96 -11.34
C CYS A 14 42.32 -16.36 -12.19
N TRP A 15 42.89 -15.26 -11.68
CA TRP A 15 44.23 -14.64 -11.90
C TRP A 15 44.36 -13.65 -13.08
N SER A 16 45.15 -12.56 -13.07
CA SER A 16 46.01 -11.83 -12.10
C SER A 16 46.52 -10.54 -12.78
N CYS A 17 47.03 -9.56 -12.00
CA CYS A 17 47.99 -8.45 -12.30
C CYS A 17 47.76 -7.51 -13.52
N GLY A 18 47.83 -6.17 -13.42
CA GLY A 18 48.97 -5.32 -12.99
C GLY A 18 50.03 -5.30 -14.10
N THR A 19 50.53 -4.22 -14.72
CA THR A 19 50.73 -2.79 -14.42
C THR A 19 51.01 -2.05 -15.75
N ASP A 20 50.88 -0.72 -15.82
CA ASP A 20 51.98 0.15 -16.29
C ASP A 20 51.61 1.65 -16.24
N ALA A 21 52.56 2.42 -15.70
CA ALA A 21 52.56 3.86 -15.55
C ALA A 21 53.77 4.46 -16.27
N LYS A 22 53.65 5.70 -16.77
CA LYS A 22 54.69 6.72 -17.01
C LYS A 22 54.05 7.87 -17.81
N LYS A 23 54.40 9.15 -17.69
CA LYS A 23 55.09 10.05 -16.73
C LYS A 23 55.19 11.39 -17.50
N ASN A 24 55.17 12.52 -16.79
CA ASN A 24 55.87 13.82 -17.02
C ASN A 24 55.10 14.86 -16.17
N ALA A 25 55.57 15.42 -15.03
CA ALA A 25 56.77 16.24 -14.73
C ALA A 25 56.76 17.58 -15.50
N ALA A 26 57.01 18.78 -14.97
CA ALA A 26 57.36 19.36 -13.65
C ALA A 26 57.05 20.90 -13.76
N ASP A 27 56.91 21.73 -12.71
CA ASP A 27 57.96 22.51 -11.98
C ASP A 27 57.19 23.52 -11.06
N THR A 28 57.36 23.58 -9.72
CA THR A 28 58.28 24.40 -8.86
C THR A 28 58.28 25.92 -9.13
N ALA A 29 58.26 26.88 -8.18
CA ALA A 29 58.31 26.92 -6.71
C ALA A 29 58.06 28.38 -6.19
N ASP A 30 57.87 28.52 -4.86
CA ASP A 30 58.26 29.64 -3.94
C ASP A 30 57.53 31.01 -4.07
N SER A 31 57.25 31.84 -3.03
CA SER A 31 57.63 31.91 -1.61
C SER A 31 56.69 32.88 -0.83
N ALA A 32 56.51 32.60 0.46
CA ALA A 32 56.36 33.47 1.66
C ALA A 32 55.49 34.77 1.74
N ARG A 33 54.64 34.77 2.80
CA ARG A 33 54.31 35.83 3.81
C ARG A 33 53.49 37.07 3.42
N ASP A 34 52.32 37.23 4.06
CA ASP A 34 52.05 38.38 4.96
C ASP A 34 50.77 38.15 5.80
N ASP A 35 50.88 38.46 7.09
CA ASP A 35 49.80 38.48 8.08
C ASP A 35 48.99 39.78 7.95
N HIS A 36 47.67 39.71 7.87
CA HIS A 36 46.82 40.84 8.27
C HIS A 36 45.41 40.44 8.72
N ASP A 37 44.90 41.32 9.56
CA ASP A 37 44.06 41.10 10.72
C ASP A 37 42.55 41.19 10.43
N HIS A 38 41.77 40.61 11.34
CA HIS A 38 40.38 40.88 11.69
C HIS A 38 39.35 41.24 10.60
N HIS A 39 38.42 40.30 10.34
CA HIS A 39 37.00 40.63 10.11
C HIS A 39 36.09 39.65 10.88
N GLN A 40 35.10 40.24 11.55
CA GLN A 40 34.09 39.60 12.39
C GLN A 40 33.24 38.60 11.60
N HIS A 41 33.02 37.41 12.17
CA HIS A 41 31.82 36.64 11.88
C HIS A 41 31.28 36.04 13.18
N THR A 42 30.04 36.41 13.50
CA THR A 42 29.25 35.88 14.61
C THR A 42 28.91 34.42 14.32
N ASP A 43 29.54 33.49 15.02
CA ASP A 43 29.14 32.09 15.01
C ASP A 43 28.17 31.81 16.16
N ILE A 44 27.01 31.31 15.73
CA ILE A 44 25.85 30.98 16.52
C ILE A 44 26.18 29.77 17.42
N SER A 45 25.88 29.92 18.71
CA SER A 45 25.92 28.89 19.75
C SER A 45 25.22 27.57 19.32
N PRO A 46 25.70 26.38 19.74
CA PRO A 46 25.19 25.07 19.31
C PRO A 46 23.83 24.68 19.95
N GLU A 47 22.93 25.64 20.15
CA GLU A 47 21.66 25.45 20.87
C GLU A 47 20.42 25.37 19.95
N THR A 48 20.58 25.04 18.66
CA THR A 48 19.45 24.88 17.72
C THR A 48 19.39 23.53 16.99
N ALA A 49 20.14 22.54 17.47
CA ALA A 49 20.11 21.18 16.92
C ALA A 49 19.13 20.22 17.64
N ASP A 50 18.36 20.71 18.61
CA ASP A 50 17.42 19.91 19.43
C ASP A 50 15.93 20.01 19.02
N SER A 51 15.60 20.50 17.82
CA SER A 51 14.19 20.56 17.36
C SER A 51 13.84 19.82 16.06
N ILE A 52 14.76 19.03 15.50
CA ILE A 52 14.44 18.14 14.38
C ILE A 52 14.21 16.73 14.92
N ILE A 53 12.96 16.51 15.35
CA ILE A 53 12.24 15.24 15.58
C ILE A 53 13.12 14.00 15.36
N SER A 54 13.50 13.35 16.46
CA SER A 54 14.20 12.07 16.45
C SER A 54 13.44 11.06 15.57
N ALA A 55 14.13 10.57 14.55
CA ALA A 55 13.71 9.40 13.80
C ALA A 55 13.49 8.19 14.74
N ALA A 56 12.50 7.37 14.39
CA ALA A 56 12.22 6.02 14.92
C ALA A 56 11.48 5.92 16.27
N GLY A 57 10.29 6.53 16.35
CA GLY A 57 9.19 6.03 17.20
C GLY A 57 8.49 4.84 16.51
N ARG A 58 8.17 3.81 17.30
CA ARG A 58 7.91 2.43 16.88
C ARG A 58 6.50 2.27 16.27
N SER A 59 6.30 1.20 15.51
CA SER A 59 5.02 0.61 15.10
C SER A 59 3.83 0.93 16.04
N SER A 60 3.98 0.69 17.35
CA SER A 60 2.96 0.99 18.38
C SER A 60 2.55 2.46 18.50
N ASP A 61 3.48 3.40 18.27
CA ASP A 61 3.25 4.83 18.49
C ASP A 61 2.30 5.41 17.45
N THR A 62 2.36 4.92 16.20
CA THR A 62 1.40 5.34 15.15
C THR A 62 -0.03 4.94 15.48
N VAL A 63 -0.23 3.75 16.07
CA VAL A 63 -1.54 3.22 16.49
C VAL A 63 -2.04 3.96 17.72
N ASN A 64 -1.15 4.20 18.70
CA ASN A 64 -1.47 4.94 19.92
C ASN A 64 -1.89 6.39 19.60
N MET A 65 -1.22 7.05 18.65
CA MET A 65 -1.58 8.42 18.24
C MET A 65 -3.00 8.55 17.67
N VAL A 66 -3.53 7.49 17.04
CA VAL A 66 -4.91 7.48 16.54
C VAL A 66 -5.90 6.83 17.51
N ALA A 67 -5.47 6.45 18.72
CA ALA A 67 -6.27 5.75 19.72
C ALA A 67 -6.97 4.50 19.17
N LEU A 68 -6.24 3.70 18.39
CA LEU A 68 -6.68 2.39 17.91
C LEU A 68 -6.24 1.28 18.88
N PRO A 69 -6.96 0.15 18.94
CA PRO A 69 -6.45 -1.04 19.64
C PRO A 69 -5.24 -1.62 18.90
N PRO A 70 -4.55 -2.61 19.47
CA PRO A 70 -3.51 -3.34 18.75
C PRO A 70 -3.99 -3.84 17.38
N VAL A 71 -3.28 -3.40 16.34
CA VAL A 71 -3.48 -3.82 14.95
C VAL A 71 -2.35 -4.76 14.53
N TYR A 72 -2.62 -5.61 13.55
CA TYR A 72 -1.66 -6.57 13.01
C TYR A 72 -1.63 -6.52 11.50
N GLU A 73 -0.53 -6.99 10.92
CA GLU A 73 -0.45 -7.13 9.47
C GLU A 73 -1.51 -8.12 8.97
N GLY A 74 -2.20 -7.73 7.90
CA GLY A 74 -3.38 -8.42 7.39
C GLY A 74 -4.70 -7.84 7.89
N ASP A 75 -4.75 -7.08 8.98
CA ASP A 75 -6.02 -6.47 9.42
C ASP A 75 -6.64 -5.64 8.29
N ILE A 76 -7.95 -5.79 8.12
CA ILE A 76 -8.73 -5.09 7.09
C ILE A 76 -9.37 -3.88 7.76
N VAL A 77 -9.11 -2.71 7.22
CA VAL A 77 -9.66 -1.45 7.74
C VAL A 77 -10.72 -0.89 6.82
N PHE A 78 -11.77 -0.33 7.41
CA PHE A 78 -12.88 0.31 6.72
C PHE A 78 -13.05 1.73 7.25
N GLN A 79 -13.34 2.68 6.37
CA GLN A 79 -13.64 4.06 6.75
C GLN A 79 -14.85 4.60 6.00
N VAL A 80 -15.34 5.74 6.47
CA VAL A 80 -16.28 6.59 5.74
C VAL A 80 -15.45 7.64 5.01
N SER A 81 -15.51 7.69 3.69
CA SER A 81 -14.83 8.68 2.85
C SER A 81 -15.84 9.61 2.19
N ASP A 82 -15.50 10.90 2.15
CA ASP A 82 -16.26 11.91 1.42
C ASP A 82 -15.91 11.99 -0.07
N ALA A 83 -14.96 11.18 -0.53
CA ALA A 83 -14.58 11.15 -1.93
C ALA A 83 -15.78 10.73 -2.81
N PRO A 84 -16.10 11.47 -3.89
CA PRO A 84 -17.26 11.18 -4.73
C PRO A 84 -17.30 9.74 -5.27
N HIS A 85 -16.14 9.16 -5.59
CA HIS A 85 -16.04 7.79 -6.10
C HIS A 85 -16.25 6.72 -5.01
N CYS A 86 -15.98 7.02 -3.73
CA CYS A 86 -16.25 6.11 -2.62
C CYS A 86 -17.75 6.09 -2.27
N GLN A 87 -18.41 7.26 -2.30
CA GLN A 87 -19.83 7.40 -1.92
C GLN A 87 -20.79 6.51 -2.73
N VAL A 88 -20.41 6.17 -3.96
CA VAL A 88 -21.11 5.23 -4.83
C VAL A 88 -21.43 3.93 -4.12
N PHE A 89 -20.46 3.31 -3.45
CA PHE A 89 -20.68 2.04 -2.75
C PHE A 89 -21.61 2.21 -1.54
N GLY A 90 -21.48 3.30 -0.80
CA GLY A 90 -22.39 3.58 0.32
C GLY A 90 -23.84 3.70 -0.13
N LYS A 91 -24.07 4.39 -1.25
CA LYS A 91 -25.40 4.52 -1.88
C LYS A 91 -25.90 3.20 -2.47
N ALA A 92 -25.01 2.44 -3.11
CA ALA A 92 -25.34 1.17 -3.76
C ALA A 92 -25.66 0.04 -2.75
N THR A 93 -25.08 0.09 -1.55
CA THR A 93 -25.21 -0.96 -0.51
C THR A 93 -26.04 -0.54 0.69
N GLY A 94 -26.34 0.75 0.86
CA GLY A 94 -26.99 1.29 2.05
C GLY A 94 -26.11 1.24 3.31
N TRP A 95 -24.79 1.05 3.17
CA TRP A 95 -23.86 0.92 4.28
C TRP A 95 -22.92 2.11 4.41
N LYS A 96 -22.60 2.53 5.64
CA LYS A 96 -21.83 3.76 5.89
C LYS A 96 -20.37 3.66 5.42
N TYR A 97 -19.75 2.49 5.59
CA TYR A 97 -18.35 2.28 5.24
C TYR A 97 -18.21 2.06 3.73
N ASN A 98 -17.45 2.93 3.09
CA ASN A 98 -17.43 3.05 1.63
C ASN A 98 -16.00 3.05 1.04
N HIS A 99 -15.00 2.90 1.90
CA HIS A 99 -13.60 2.75 1.52
C HIS A 99 -12.89 1.78 2.47
N MET A 100 -11.85 1.11 1.98
CA MET A 100 -11.14 0.09 2.75
C MET A 100 -9.71 -0.17 2.26
N GLY A 101 -8.95 -0.92 3.07
CA GLY A 101 -7.60 -1.36 2.74
C GLY A 101 -7.09 -2.46 3.68
N VAL A 102 -5.83 -2.87 3.50
CA VAL A 102 -5.15 -3.87 4.35
C VAL A 102 -3.96 -3.24 5.07
N ILE A 103 -3.83 -3.50 6.36
CA ILE A 103 -2.70 -3.06 7.18
C ILE A 103 -1.47 -3.93 6.89
N PHE A 104 -0.32 -3.28 6.70
CA PHE A 104 1.01 -3.89 6.71
C PHE A 104 1.98 -3.04 7.53
N ILE A 105 3.15 -3.59 7.81
CA ILE A 105 4.27 -2.88 8.42
C ILE A 105 5.33 -2.63 7.35
N ARG A 106 5.80 -1.40 7.24
CA ARG A 106 6.95 -1.05 6.40
C ARG A 106 8.23 -1.67 6.99
N PRO A 107 8.97 -2.51 6.23
CA PRO A 107 10.19 -3.13 6.76
C PRO A 107 11.28 -2.14 7.16
N LYS A 108 11.33 -0.96 6.50
CA LYS A 108 12.40 0.03 6.71
C LYS A 108 12.35 0.72 8.08
N ASN A 109 11.15 1.00 8.59
CA ASN A 109 10.95 1.85 9.77
C ASN A 109 9.92 1.29 10.76
N GLY A 110 9.29 0.14 10.48
CA GLY A 110 8.27 -0.44 11.34
C GLY A 110 6.93 0.30 11.34
N GLU A 111 6.73 1.26 10.43
CA GLU A 111 5.50 2.06 10.37
C GLU A 111 4.31 1.22 9.88
N TYR A 112 3.17 1.32 10.55
CA TYR A 112 1.92 0.77 10.04
C TYR A 112 1.40 1.60 8.87
N VAL A 113 1.10 0.89 7.79
CA VAL A 113 0.58 1.46 6.56
C VAL A 113 -0.64 0.69 6.10
N VAL A 114 -1.50 1.37 5.36
CA VAL A 114 -2.63 0.77 4.67
C VAL A 114 -2.30 0.73 3.19
N ILE A 115 -2.42 -0.45 2.56
CA ILE A 115 -2.54 -0.51 1.11
C ILE A 115 -4.00 -0.29 0.73
N GLU A 116 -4.22 0.64 -0.19
CA GLU A 116 -5.54 1.03 -0.66
C GLU A 116 -5.54 1.29 -2.16
N ALA A 117 -6.70 1.17 -2.80
CA ALA A 117 -6.95 1.73 -4.13
C ALA A 117 -7.87 2.94 -3.97
N TYR A 118 -7.34 4.16 -4.22
CA TYR A 118 -8.07 5.42 -4.00
C TYR A 118 -8.07 6.32 -5.25
N ASP A 119 -6.91 6.90 -5.59
CA ASP A 119 -6.64 7.47 -6.92
C ASP A 119 -5.84 6.48 -7.78
N THR A 120 -4.88 5.85 -7.11
CA THR A 120 -4.00 4.78 -7.53
C THR A 120 -3.86 3.83 -6.35
N THR A 121 -3.41 2.62 -6.63
CA THR A 121 -3.08 1.64 -5.59
C THR A 121 -1.77 2.05 -4.92
N ARG A 122 -1.83 2.37 -3.63
CA ARG A 122 -0.71 2.97 -2.89
C ARG A 122 -0.64 2.52 -1.44
N LEU A 123 0.51 2.76 -0.83
CA LEU A 123 0.73 2.66 0.61
C LEU A 123 0.66 4.05 1.25
N ILE A 124 -0.21 4.23 2.23
CA ILE A 124 -0.37 5.45 3.02
C ILE A 124 -0.21 5.11 4.51
N SER A 125 0.28 6.05 5.33
CA SER A 125 0.40 5.79 6.78
C SER A 125 -0.97 5.51 7.39
N LEU A 126 -1.05 4.59 8.36
CA LEU A 126 -2.33 4.29 9.03
C LEU A 126 -2.93 5.54 9.68
N ARG A 127 -2.08 6.42 10.24
CA ARG A 127 -2.50 7.70 10.81
C ARG A 127 -3.17 8.60 9.78
N GLU A 128 -2.52 8.82 8.65
CA GLU A 128 -3.06 9.67 7.58
C GLU A 128 -4.32 9.06 6.98
N TRP A 129 -4.35 7.74 6.80
CA TRP A 129 -5.53 7.01 6.34
C TRP A 129 -6.73 7.26 7.25
N VAL A 130 -6.59 7.08 8.57
CA VAL A 130 -7.66 7.34 9.54
C VAL A 130 -8.07 8.81 9.53
N ASN A 131 -7.12 9.74 9.51
CA ASN A 131 -7.39 11.18 9.53
C ASN A 131 -8.14 11.67 8.28
N ARG A 132 -7.99 11.00 7.15
CA ARG A 132 -8.71 11.33 5.90
C ARG A 132 -10.17 10.87 5.92
N GLY A 133 -10.54 9.95 6.80
CA GLY A 133 -11.92 9.48 6.93
C GLY A 133 -12.82 10.54 7.56
N ASN A 134 -14.05 10.67 7.06
CA ASN A 134 -15.07 11.51 7.65
C ASN A 134 -15.32 11.10 9.11
N GLY A 135 -15.21 12.06 10.02
CA GLY A 135 -15.36 11.85 11.46
C GLY A 135 -14.31 10.91 12.05
N GLN A 136 -13.26 10.55 11.30
CA GLN A 136 -12.30 9.50 11.66
C GLN A 136 -12.97 8.17 12.02
N HIS A 137 -14.15 7.91 11.43
CA HIS A 137 -14.85 6.64 11.57
C HIS A 137 -14.00 5.52 10.99
N VAL A 138 -13.80 4.49 11.79
CA VAL A 138 -12.95 3.36 11.43
C VAL A 138 -13.48 2.09 12.04
N MET A 139 -13.57 1.05 11.21
CA MET A 139 -13.83 -0.31 11.63
C MET A 139 -12.66 -1.18 11.22
N ILE A 140 -12.26 -2.08 12.12
CA ILE A 140 -11.18 -3.04 11.87
C ILE A 140 -11.77 -4.44 11.94
N MET A 141 -11.55 -5.20 10.86
CA MET A 141 -11.92 -6.61 10.76
C MET A 141 -10.64 -7.44 10.68
N ARG A 142 -10.66 -8.61 11.33
CA ARG A 142 -9.55 -9.56 11.38
C ARG A 142 -10.02 -10.94 10.99
N LEU A 143 -9.16 -11.76 10.39
CA LEU A 143 -9.46 -13.19 10.23
C LEU A 143 -9.64 -13.85 11.59
N LYS A 144 -10.72 -14.62 11.74
CA LYS A 144 -10.91 -15.50 12.90
C LYS A 144 -9.74 -16.47 12.97
N ASN A 145 -9.12 -16.60 14.14
CA ASN A 145 -7.90 -17.40 14.33
C ASN A 145 -6.73 -16.94 13.45
N ALA A 146 -6.58 -15.63 13.18
CA ALA A 146 -5.51 -15.09 12.35
C ALA A 146 -4.12 -15.61 12.72
N ASN A 147 -3.81 -15.75 14.01
CA ASN A 147 -2.53 -16.28 14.51
C ASN A 147 -2.23 -17.73 14.07
N LYS A 148 -3.26 -18.54 13.77
CA LYS A 148 -3.12 -19.89 13.23
C LYS A 148 -3.11 -19.90 11.71
N ILE A 149 -3.83 -18.96 11.09
CA ILE A 149 -4.00 -18.92 9.63
C ILE A 149 -2.83 -18.20 8.96
N ILE A 150 -2.46 -17.01 9.43
CA ILE A 150 -1.40 -16.15 8.89
C ILE A 150 -0.12 -16.41 9.66
N ASN A 151 0.72 -17.30 9.13
CA ASN A 151 2.12 -17.40 9.52
C ASN A 151 3.00 -16.50 8.64
N GLU A 152 4.29 -16.40 8.95
CA GLU A 152 5.25 -15.56 8.24
C GLU A 152 5.23 -15.80 6.72
N LYS A 153 5.22 -17.06 6.28
CA LYS A 153 5.19 -17.41 4.86
C LYS A 153 3.92 -16.92 4.15
N LYS A 154 2.76 -17.01 4.81
CA LYS A 154 1.49 -16.52 4.26
C LYS A 154 1.42 -15.01 4.28
N LEU A 155 1.95 -14.37 5.31
CA LEU A 155 2.08 -12.92 5.39
C LEU A 155 2.95 -12.38 4.25
N ASP A 156 4.07 -13.04 3.93
CA ASP A 156 4.91 -12.69 2.78
C ASP A 156 4.17 -12.83 1.45
N ARG A 157 3.30 -13.83 1.31
CA ARG A 157 2.46 -13.98 0.12
C ARG A 157 1.40 -12.88 0.01
N LEU A 158 0.77 -12.48 1.12
CA LEU A 158 -0.13 -11.31 1.14
C LEU A 158 0.61 -10.03 0.71
N LYS A 159 1.81 -9.78 1.25
CA LYS A 159 2.67 -8.66 0.87
C LYS A 159 3.10 -8.73 -0.60
N LYS A 160 3.34 -9.93 -1.13
CA LYS A 160 3.66 -10.13 -2.55
C LYS A 160 2.45 -9.80 -3.43
N ALA A 161 1.26 -10.32 -3.11
CA ALA A 161 0.01 -10.03 -3.81
C ALA A 161 -0.27 -8.52 -3.83
N ALA A 162 -0.18 -7.86 -2.66
CA ALA A 162 -0.33 -6.42 -2.53
C ALA A 162 0.62 -5.62 -3.45
N ARG A 163 1.88 -6.04 -3.57
CA ARG A 163 2.87 -5.36 -4.42
C ARG A 163 2.60 -5.49 -5.92
N GLN A 164 1.94 -6.56 -6.36
CA GLN A 164 1.62 -6.77 -7.79
C GLN A 164 0.66 -5.70 -8.32
N TYR A 165 -0.14 -5.10 -7.44
CA TYR A 165 -1.10 -4.06 -7.79
C TYR A 165 -0.60 -2.64 -7.58
N ALA A 166 0.63 -2.45 -7.13
CA ALA A 166 1.16 -1.11 -6.87
C ALA A 166 1.02 -0.18 -8.09
N LYS A 167 0.58 1.07 -7.85
CA LYS A 167 0.36 2.13 -8.84
C LYS A 167 -0.72 1.87 -9.89
N LYS A 168 -1.51 0.80 -9.77
CA LYS A 168 -2.69 0.59 -10.64
C LYS A 168 -3.69 1.74 -10.45
N PRO A 169 -4.27 2.30 -11.53
CA PRO A 169 -5.26 3.37 -11.42
C PRO A 169 -6.54 2.88 -10.72
N TYR A 170 -7.31 3.81 -10.16
CA TYR A 170 -8.60 3.50 -9.57
C TYR A 170 -9.64 3.14 -10.63
N ASP A 171 -10.39 2.05 -10.42
CA ASP A 171 -11.52 1.69 -11.28
C ASP A 171 -12.82 2.34 -10.80
N ARG A 172 -13.33 3.29 -11.58
CA ARG A 172 -14.60 3.98 -11.32
C ARG A 172 -15.82 3.21 -11.82
N TYR A 173 -15.61 2.08 -12.49
CA TYR A 173 -16.62 1.41 -13.30
C TYR A 173 -16.89 -0.04 -12.88
N PHE A 174 -16.24 -0.49 -11.81
CA PHE A 174 -16.47 -1.79 -11.17
C PHE A 174 -16.21 -2.98 -12.11
N GLY A 175 -15.22 -2.88 -12.99
CA GLY A 175 -14.76 -4.00 -13.81
C GLY A 175 -13.98 -5.02 -12.96
N TRP A 176 -14.04 -6.29 -13.33
CA TRP A 176 -13.33 -7.36 -12.63
C TRP A 176 -12.03 -7.77 -13.32
N GLY A 177 -11.15 -6.79 -13.54
CA GLY A 177 -9.88 -6.96 -14.26
C GLY A 177 -8.68 -6.44 -13.46
N ASP A 178 -7.46 -6.59 -13.99
CA ASP A 178 -6.24 -6.18 -13.27
C ASP A 178 -5.66 -4.84 -13.76
N ASP A 179 -6.33 -4.17 -14.69
CA ASP A 179 -5.84 -2.92 -15.29
C ASP A 179 -6.08 -1.70 -14.40
N ALA A 180 -7.18 -1.72 -13.65
CA ALA A 180 -7.58 -0.72 -12.67
C ALA A 180 -8.30 -1.45 -11.52
N LEU A 181 -8.26 -0.91 -10.31
CA LEU A 181 -8.84 -1.57 -9.14
C LEU A 181 -9.65 -0.58 -8.29
N TYR A 182 -10.75 -1.04 -7.73
CA TYR A 182 -11.43 -0.35 -6.64
C TYR A 182 -11.09 -0.98 -5.28
N ALA A 183 -11.40 -0.28 -4.18
CA ALA A 183 -10.87 -0.60 -2.85
C ALA A 183 -11.19 -2.03 -2.37
N SER A 184 -12.45 -2.48 -2.50
CA SER A 184 -12.86 -3.81 -2.06
C SER A 184 -12.34 -4.92 -2.96
N GLU A 185 -12.24 -4.70 -4.27
CA GLU A 185 -11.59 -5.64 -5.19
C GLU A 185 -10.12 -5.87 -4.83
N LEU A 186 -9.37 -4.78 -4.59
CA LEU A 186 -7.96 -4.87 -4.18
C LEU A 186 -7.81 -5.76 -2.93
N VAL A 187 -8.61 -5.50 -1.88
CA VAL A 187 -8.55 -6.28 -0.63
C VAL A 187 -8.89 -7.75 -0.88
N TRP A 188 -9.95 -8.01 -1.65
CA TRP A 188 -10.36 -9.38 -1.99
C TRP A 188 -9.25 -10.12 -2.76
N LYS A 189 -8.67 -9.48 -3.78
CA LYS A 189 -7.60 -10.06 -4.62
C LYS A 189 -6.32 -10.32 -3.83
N ILE A 190 -5.91 -9.40 -2.93
CA ILE A 190 -4.74 -9.62 -2.05
C ILE A 190 -4.86 -10.93 -1.26
N TYR A 191 -6.04 -11.18 -0.68
CA TYR A 191 -6.30 -12.37 0.11
C TYR A 191 -6.48 -13.64 -0.73
N HIS A 192 -7.18 -13.51 -1.84
CA HIS A 192 -7.39 -14.61 -2.77
C HIS A 192 -6.08 -15.09 -3.39
N GLU A 193 -5.27 -14.18 -3.92
CA GLU A 193 -4.02 -14.52 -4.59
C GLU A 193 -2.88 -14.82 -3.61
N GLY A 194 -2.85 -14.13 -2.47
CA GLY A 194 -1.81 -14.33 -1.46
C GLY A 194 -1.96 -15.68 -0.75
N ILE A 195 -3.17 -16.01 -0.31
CA ILE A 195 -3.39 -17.14 0.60
C ILE A 195 -4.61 -18.01 0.28
N ALA A 196 -5.19 -17.87 -0.94
CA ALA A 196 -6.34 -18.65 -1.40
C ALA A 196 -7.57 -18.52 -0.49
N LEU A 197 -7.76 -17.36 0.15
CA LEU A 197 -8.95 -17.07 0.94
C LEU A 197 -9.88 -16.12 0.19
N ARG A 198 -11.14 -16.54 0.05
CA ARG A 198 -12.21 -15.67 -0.45
C ARG A 198 -12.79 -14.94 0.75
N LEU A 199 -12.60 -13.63 0.80
CA LEU A 199 -13.12 -12.78 1.87
C LEU A 199 -14.64 -12.54 1.76
N GLY A 200 -15.27 -12.98 0.69
CA GLY A 200 -16.71 -12.86 0.46
C GLY A 200 -17.05 -13.45 -0.90
N GLU A 201 -18.32 -13.72 -1.13
CA GLU A 201 -18.78 -14.19 -2.44
C GLU A 201 -18.90 -13.01 -3.40
N LEU A 202 -18.42 -13.21 -4.62
CA LEU A 202 -18.65 -12.26 -5.71
C LEU A 202 -20.14 -12.29 -6.08
N ARG A 203 -20.68 -11.13 -6.42
CA ARG A 203 -22.03 -11.00 -6.96
C ARG A 203 -22.00 -10.31 -8.30
N LYS A 204 -23.13 -10.35 -9.01
CA LYS A 204 -23.26 -9.66 -10.30
C LYS A 204 -23.54 -8.19 -10.12
N LEU A 205 -22.97 -7.32 -10.95
CA LEU A 205 -23.17 -5.86 -10.89
C LEU A 205 -24.65 -5.47 -10.83
N LYS A 206 -25.52 -6.17 -11.57
CA LYS A 206 -26.97 -5.97 -11.55
C LYS A 206 -27.65 -6.12 -10.18
N THR A 207 -26.99 -6.76 -9.22
CA THR A 207 -27.53 -6.97 -7.87
C THR A 207 -27.30 -5.77 -6.94
N LEU A 208 -26.44 -4.83 -7.35
CA LEU A 208 -26.27 -3.56 -6.63
C LEU A 208 -27.42 -2.60 -6.94
N ASN A 209 -27.65 -1.63 -6.06
CA ASN A 209 -28.59 -0.55 -6.35
C ASN A 209 -28.01 0.43 -7.38
N LEU A 210 -28.24 0.12 -8.66
CA LEU A 210 -27.79 0.94 -9.81
C LEU A 210 -28.72 2.13 -10.11
N THR A 211 -29.84 2.29 -9.39
CA THR A 211 -30.83 3.34 -9.70
C THR A 211 -30.48 4.70 -9.11
N SER A 212 -29.49 4.76 -8.22
CA SER A 212 -28.98 6.04 -7.75
C SER A 212 -28.36 6.82 -8.91
N GLY A 213 -28.74 8.10 -9.05
CA GLY A 213 -28.41 8.91 -10.23
C GLY A 213 -26.91 8.99 -10.51
N GLU A 214 -26.06 8.98 -9.49
CA GLU A 214 -24.60 9.01 -9.63
C GLU A 214 -24.03 7.69 -10.17
N VAL A 215 -24.49 6.54 -9.67
CA VAL A 215 -24.01 5.22 -10.10
C VAL A 215 -24.44 4.93 -11.53
N SER A 216 -25.71 5.22 -11.83
CA SER A 216 -26.23 5.13 -13.20
C SER A 216 -25.45 6.04 -14.15
N LYS A 217 -25.15 7.29 -13.75
CA LYS A 217 -24.39 8.24 -14.57
C LYS A 217 -22.98 7.74 -14.85
N GLN A 218 -22.23 7.30 -13.85
CA GLN A 218 -20.86 6.78 -14.02
C GLN A 218 -20.80 5.57 -14.94
N LEU A 219 -21.71 4.61 -14.76
CA LEU A 219 -21.77 3.44 -15.62
C LEU A 219 -22.16 3.80 -17.06
N LYS A 220 -23.09 4.77 -17.23
CA LYS A 220 -23.49 5.26 -18.54
C LYS A 220 -22.38 6.05 -19.24
N GLU A 221 -21.53 6.77 -18.51
CA GLU A 221 -20.38 7.51 -19.07
C GLU A 221 -19.40 6.59 -19.80
N LYS A 222 -19.11 5.39 -19.26
CA LYS A 222 -18.21 4.42 -19.92
C LYS A 222 -18.93 3.47 -20.86
N TYR A 223 -20.06 2.91 -20.42
CA TYR A 223 -20.70 1.79 -21.11
C TYR A 223 -21.91 2.20 -21.96
N GLY A 224 -22.35 3.45 -21.87
CA GLY A 224 -23.60 3.90 -22.51
C GLY A 224 -24.78 3.02 -22.08
N ASN A 225 -25.49 2.46 -23.05
CA ASN A 225 -26.60 1.53 -22.80
C ASN A 225 -26.15 0.06 -22.63
N LYS A 226 -24.85 -0.22 -22.64
CA LYS A 226 -24.27 -1.58 -22.58
C LYS A 226 -23.56 -1.85 -21.24
N THR A 227 -24.18 -1.45 -20.13
CA THR A 227 -23.66 -1.73 -18.79
C THR A 227 -23.44 -3.24 -18.61
N PRO A 228 -22.26 -3.69 -18.13
CA PRO A 228 -21.94 -5.10 -17.99
C PRO A 228 -22.62 -5.68 -16.74
N LEU A 229 -23.93 -5.91 -16.82
CA LEU A 229 -24.77 -6.36 -15.70
C LEU A 229 -24.33 -7.69 -15.08
N GLU A 230 -23.62 -8.53 -15.84
CA GLU A 230 -23.07 -9.83 -15.42
C GLU A 230 -21.61 -9.76 -14.94
N GLU A 231 -21.01 -8.57 -14.88
CA GLU A 231 -19.68 -8.34 -14.30
C GLU A 231 -19.66 -8.75 -12.83
N ASP A 232 -18.57 -9.38 -12.40
CA ASP A 232 -18.39 -9.72 -11.00
C ASP A 232 -18.02 -8.47 -10.19
N VAL A 233 -18.59 -8.34 -9.00
CA VAL A 233 -18.34 -7.23 -8.09
C VAL A 233 -18.29 -7.72 -6.65
N ILE A 234 -17.44 -7.09 -5.84
CA ILE A 234 -17.40 -7.28 -4.39
C ILE A 234 -17.47 -5.90 -3.72
N THR A 235 -18.37 -5.69 -2.78
CA THR A 235 -18.46 -4.40 -2.06
C THR A 235 -17.73 -4.45 -0.73
N PRO A 236 -17.42 -3.28 -0.11
CA PRO A 236 -16.94 -3.26 1.27
C PRO A 236 -17.87 -4.01 2.23
N LYS A 237 -19.19 -3.89 2.02
CA LYS A 237 -20.19 -4.60 2.81
C LYS A 237 -20.08 -6.12 2.65
N ASP A 238 -19.88 -6.62 1.43
CA ASP A 238 -19.76 -8.07 1.18
C ASP A 238 -18.55 -8.67 1.92
N ILE A 239 -17.45 -7.92 2.02
CA ILE A 239 -16.28 -8.32 2.81
C ILE A 239 -16.59 -8.21 4.31
N ALA A 240 -17.26 -7.14 4.76
CA ALA A 240 -17.60 -6.98 6.18
C ALA A 240 -18.54 -8.07 6.71
N ASP A 241 -19.43 -8.58 5.85
CA ASP A 241 -20.37 -9.67 6.18
C ASP A 241 -19.72 -11.07 6.12
N SER A 242 -18.41 -11.15 5.83
CA SER A 242 -17.68 -12.42 5.71
C SER A 242 -17.73 -13.26 6.99
N PRO A 243 -18.10 -14.55 6.92
CA PRO A 243 -18.16 -15.41 8.09
C PRO A 243 -16.78 -15.75 8.66
N ILE A 244 -15.70 -15.57 7.89
CA ILE A 244 -14.32 -15.85 8.30
C ILE A 244 -13.64 -14.64 8.96
N LEU A 245 -14.30 -13.47 8.96
CA LEU A 245 -13.82 -12.27 9.62
C LEU A 245 -14.57 -12.03 10.94
N GLU A 246 -13.90 -11.33 11.85
CA GLU A 246 -14.47 -10.83 13.10
C GLU A 246 -14.14 -9.34 13.25
N LYS A 247 -15.11 -8.57 13.77
CA LYS A 247 -14.93 -7.16 14.07
C LYS A 247 -14.16 -7.03 15.38
N VAL A 248 -12.96 -6.45 15.33
CA VAL A 248 -12.11 -6.25 16.50
C VAL A 248 -12.14 -4.81 17.02
N PHE A 249 -12.64 -3.88 16.22
CA PHE A 249 -12.80 -2.47 16.59
C PHE A 249 -13.83 -1.77 15.73
N GLU A 250 -14.55 -0.80 16.31
CA GLU A 250 -15.36 0.17 15.57
C GLU A 250 -15.48 1.47 16.37
N ARG A 251 -15.34 2.61 15.70
CA ARG A 251 -15.76 3.93 16.18
C ARG A 251 -16.34 4.76 15.05
#